data_AF-A0A2V5KHN5-F1
#
_entry.id   AF-A0A2V5KHN5-F1
#
_cell.length_a   1.000
_cell.length_b   1.000
_cell.length_c   1.000
_cell.angle_alpha   90.00
_cell.angle_beta   90.00
_cell.angle_gamma   90.00
#
_symmetry.space_group_name_H-M   'P 1'
#
loop_
_entity.id
_entity.type
_entity.pdbx_description
1 polymer ?
#
loop_
_entity_poly.entity_id
_entity_poly.type
_entity_poly.pdbx_seq_one_letter_code
_entity_poly.pdbx_strand_id
1 'polypeptide(L)'
;VGAEAGGIDPGELRKHAKSSKTEKRIRASTAEFHALQITQRPAFVIDTAIGDRAIFSGVVKLEPLAATIDAMLDDAAAYATHKAHFGDPPAK
;
A
#
# COMPACT_ATOMS: atom_id res chain seq x y z
N VAL A 1 -10.82 -11.38 -23.40
CA VAL A 1 -10.89 -10.22 -22.48
C VAL A 1 -9.68 -10.11 -21.56
N GLY A 2 -9.62 -10.67 -20.34
CA GLY A 2 -8.51 -10.39 -19.39
C GLY A 2 -7.11 -10.84 -19.88
N ALA A 3 -7.00 -12.08 -20.37
CA ALA A 3 -5.75 -12.63 -20.92
C ALA A 3 -5.26 -11.82 -22.14
N GLU A 4 -6.16 -11.60 -23.08
CA GLU A 4 -5.94 -10.85 -24.33
C GLU A 4 -5.54 -9.38 -24.08
N ALA A 5 -6.27 -8.67 -23.22
CA ALA A 5 -6.00 -7.27 -22.89
C ALA A 5 -4.65 -7.08 -22.17
N GLY A 6 -4.20 -8.09 -21.42
CA GLY A 6 -2.90 -8.10 -20.76
C GLY A 6 -1.77 -8.71 -21.56
N GLY A 7 -2.02 -9.25 -22.76
CA GLY A 7 -1.02 -10.02 -23.53
C GLY A 7 -0.51 -11.27 -22.79
N ILE A 8 -1.35 -11.86 -21.94
CA ILE A 8 -1.01 -13.03 -21.10
C ILE A 8 -1.55 -14.30 -21.76
N ASP A 9 -0.77 -15.38 -21.75
CA ASP A 9 -1.26 -16.70 -22.18
C ASP A 9 -2.52 -17.11 -21.37
N PRO A 10 -3.63 -17.48 -22.03
CA PRO A 10 -4.87 -17.85 -21.34
C PRO A 10 -4.73 -19.06 -20.40
N GLY A 11 -3.87 -20.04 -20.76
CA GLY A 11 -3.63 -21.24 -19.96
C GLY A 11 -2.92 -20.91 -18.66
N GLU A 12 -1.84 -20.12 -18.74
CA GLU A 12 -1.10 -19.66 -17.57
C GLU A 12 -1.95 -18.72 -16.70
N LEU A 13 -2.73 -17.80 -17.28
CA LEU A 13 -3.65 -16.96 -16.50
C LEU A 13 -4.63 -17.83 -15.70
N ARG A 14 -5.24 -18.84 -16.34
CA ARG A 14 -6.20 -19.74 -15.69
C ARG A 14 -5.54 -20.57 -14.58
N LYS A 15 -4.33 -21.08 -14.82
CA LYS A 15 -3.55 -21.83 -13.84
C LYS A 15 -3.24 -20.98 -12.60
N HIS A 16 -2.77 -19.75 -12.78
CA HIS A 16 -2.48 -18.84 -11.67
C HIS A 16 -3.74 -18.36 -10.93
N ALA A 17 -4.83 -18.06 -11.66
CA ALA A 17 -6.10 -17.65 -11.10
C ALA A 17 -6.74 -18.72 -10.21
N LYS A 18 -6.50 -20.01 -10.52
CA LYS A 18 -6.99 -21.15 -9.74
C LYS A 18 -5.99 -21.71 -8.73
N SER A 19 -4.84 -21.07 -8.56
CA SER A 19 -3.82 -21.56 -7.65
C SER A 19 -4.14 -21.25 -6.19
N SER A 20 -3.85 -22.20 -5.30
CA SER A 20 -3.98 -22.01 -3.85
C SER A 20 -3.11 -20.87 -3.33
N LYS A 21 -1.96 -20.61 -3.97
CA LYS A 21 -1.09 -19.47 -3.67
C LYS A 21 -1.81 -18.14 -3.88
N THR A 22 -2.49 -17.97 -5.02
CA THR A 22 -3.28 -16.77 -5.30
C THR A 22 -4.44 -16.64 -4.33
N GLU A 23 -5.19 -17.73 -4.09
CA GLU A 23 -6.31 -17.72 -3.15
C GLU A 23 -5.88 -17.25 -1.74
N LYS A 24 -4.81 -17.84 -1.20
CA LYS A 24 -4.29 -17.48 0.13
C LYS A 24 -3.90 -16.00 0.20
N ARG A 25 -3.23 -15.48 -0.82
CA ARG A 25 -2.84 -14.06 -0.89
C ARG A 25 -4.05 -13.13 -0.92
N ILE A 26 -5.06 -13.46 -1.73
CA ILE A 26 -6.30 -12.66 -1.78
C ILE A 26 -6.99 -12.65 -0.42
N ARG A 27 -7.17 -13.81 0.22
CA ARG A 27 -7.79 -13.89 1.56
C ARG A 27 -7.03 -13.08 2.61
N ALA A 28 -5.70 -13.14 2.61
CA ALA A 28 -4.86 -12.33 3.51
C ALA A 28 -5.09 -10.82 3.28
N SER A 29 -4.98 -10.36 2.02
CA SER A 29 -5.21 -8.95 1.69
C SER A 29 -6.64 -8.48 2.00
N THR A 30 -7.64 -9.36 1.86
CA THR A 30 -9.02 -9.07 2.24
C THR A 30 -9.17 -8.93 3.76
N ALA A 31 -8.52 -9.78 4.55
CA ALA A 31 -8.52 -9.67 6.00
C ALA A 31 -7.82 -8.39 6.47
N GLU A 32 -6.66 -8.06 5.91
CA GLU A 32 -5.94 -6.80 6.16
C GLU A 32 -6.81 -5.59 5.83
N PHE A 33 -7.46 -5.62 4.67
CA PHE A 33 -8.38 -4.58 4.24
C PHE A 33 -9.55 -4.39 5.23
N HIS A 34 -10.17 -5.48 5.68
CA HIS A 34 -11.26 -5.41 6.67
C HIS A 34 -10.80 -4.89 8.03
N ALA A 35 -9.56 -5.18 8.43
CA ALA A 35 -8.97 -4.68 9.67
C ALA A 35 -8.83 -3.14 9.68
N LEU A 36 -8.78 -2.49 8.51
CA LEU A 36 -8.78 -1.02 8.41
C LEU A 36 -10.15 -0.38 8.71
N GLN A 37 -11.22 -1.18 8.79
CA GLN A 37 -12.59 -0.74 9.11
C GLN A 37 -13.13 0.41 8.22
N ILE A 38 -12.69 0.49 6.96
CA ILE A 38 -13.12 1.52 6.01
C ILE A 38 -14.34 1.12 5.17
N THR A 39 -15.28 2.06 5.00
CA THR A 39 -16.59 1.79 4.40
C THR A 39 -16.74 2.32 2.98
N GLN A 40 -15.92 3.28 2.55
CA GLN A 40 -16.03 3.91 1.23
C GLN A 40 -14.99 3.37 0.23
N ARG A 41 -15.28 3.51 -1.07
CA ARG A 41 -14.38 3.16 -2.18
C ARG A 41 -14.37 4.29 -3.24
N PRO A 42 -13.22 4.59 -3.88
CA PRO A 42 -11.91 3.97 -3.67
C PRO A 42 -11.33 4.30 -2.28
N ALA A 43 -10.34 3.53 -1.87
CA ALA A 43 -9.59 3.80 -0.65
C ALA A 43 -8.09 3.72 -0.92
N PHE A 44 -7.33 4.63 -0.33
CA PHE A 44 -5.87 4.71 -0.44
C PHE A 44 -5.27 4.54 0.96
N VAL A 45 -4.32 3.63 1.08
CA VAL A 45 -3.49 3.44 2.27
C VAL A 45 -2.07 3.76 1.86
N ILE A 46 -1.45 4.71 2.53
CA ILE A 46 -0.09 5.18 2.27
C ILE A 46 0.70 4.89 3.53
N ASP A 47 1.76 4.09 3.39
CA ASP A 47 2.67 3.72 4.46
C ASP A 47 4.08 4.25 4.15
N THR A 48 4.80 4.74 5.17
CA THR A 48 6.21 5.10 5.03
C THR A 48 7.12 4.05 5.67
N ALA A 49 8.41 4.07 5.31
CA ALA A 49 9.43 3.22 5.91
C ALA A 49 9.68 3.54 7.40
N ILE A 50 9.28 4.72 7.88
CA ILE A 50 9.39 5.12 9.30
C ILE A 50 8.16 4.73 10.12
N GLY A 51 7.16 4.09 9.50
CA GLY A 51 5.98 3.54 10.18
C GLY A 51 4.77 4.47 10.21
N ASP A 52 4.82 5.61 9.52
CA ASP A 52 3.65 6.48 9.39
C ASP A 52 2.62 5.87 8.43
N ARG A 53 1.36 6.15 8.71
CA ARG A 53 0.22 5.68 7.91
C ARG A 53 -0.81 6.78 7.72
N ALA A 54 -1.17 7.03 6.46
CA ALA A 54 -2.33 7.81 6.09
C ALA A 54 -3.37 6.92 5.38
N ILE A 55 -4.66 7.09 5.73
CA ILE A 55 -5.77 6.35 5.13
C ILE A 55 -6.79 7.35 4.59
N PHE A 56 -7.08 7.27 3.29
CA PHE A 56 -8.14 8.01 2.63
C PHE A 56 -9.24 7.05 2.19
N SER A 57 -10.45 7.24 2.69
CA SER A 57 -11.62 6.41 2.37
C SER A 57 -12.67 7.24 1.64
N GLY A 58 -12.83 7.02 0.33
CA GLY A 58 -13.79 7.74 -0.52
C GLY A 58 -13.25 9.01 -1.18
N VAL A 59 -11.97 9.34 -1.01
CA VAL A 59 -11.34 10.49 -1.67
C VAL A 59 -10.90 10.11 -3.07
N VAL A 60 -11.32 10.89 -4.06
CA VAL A 60 -10.99 10.66 -5.48
C VAL A 60 -10.15 11.78 -6.09
N LYS A 61 -10.06 12.92 -5.40
CA LYS A 61 -9.28 14.08 -5.83
C LYS A 61 -7.80 13.83 -5.58
N LEU A 62 -6.96 14.25 -6.53
CA LEU A 62 -5.51 14.03 -6.47
C LEU A 62 -4.86 14.90 -5.42
N GLU A 63 -5.33 16.13 -5.28
CA GLU A 63 -4.70 17.19 -4.51
C GLU A 63 -4.50 16.81 -3.03
N PRO A 64 -5.49 16.24 -2.31
CA PRO A 64 -5.30 15.77 -0.93
C PRO A 64 -4.33 14.59 -0.81
N LEU A 65 -4.31 13.71 -1.82
CA LEU A 65 -3.41 12.55 -1.84
C LEU A 65 -1.97 13.00 -2.03
N ALA A 66 -1.73 13.87 -3.01
CA ALA A 66 -0.40 14.39 -3.34
C ALA A 66 0.20 15.17 -2.15
N ALA A 67 -0.55 16.13 -1.59
CA ALA A 67 -0.07 16.93 -0.46
C ALA A 67 0.29 16.07 0.77
N THR A 68 -0.42 14.97 0.97
CA THR A 68 -0.15 14.04 2.08
C THR A 68 1.08 13.19 1.82
N ILE A 69 1.26 12.73 0.58
CA ILE A 69 2.48 12.02 0.18
C ILE A 69 3.70 12.92 0.37
N ASP A 70 3.63 14.18 -0.07
CA ASP A 70 4.73 15.15 0.09
C ASP A 70 5.09 15.33 1.57
N ALA A 71 4.10 15.58 2.44
CA ALA A 71 4.32 15.72 3.87
C ALA A 71 4.95 14.46 4.50
N MET A 72 4.46 13.28 4.16
CA MET A 72 4.99 12.01 4.68
C MET A 72 6.42 11.72 4.19
N LEU A 73 6.78 12.18 2.99
CA LEU A 73 8.16 12.09 2.48
C LEU A 73 9.10 13.07 3.20
N ASP A 74 8.63 14.28 3.49
CA ASP A 74 9.39 15.26 4.28
C ASP A 74 9.71 14.73 5.68
N ASP A 75 8.74 14.10 6.35
CA ASP A 75 8.95 13.46 7.65
C ASP A 75 10.00 12.34 7.56
N ALA A 76 9.90 11.46 6.56
CA ALA A 76 10.88 10.39 6.34
C ALA A 76 12.29 10.93 6.09
N ALA A 77 12.42 12.02 5.32
CA ALA A 77 13.70 12.67 5.06
C ALA A 77 14.28 13.35 6.32
N ALA A 78 13.44 13.97 7.13
CA ALA A 78 13.85 14.56 8.40
C ALA A 78 14.38 13.50 9.38
N TYR A 79 13.70 12.36 9.49
CA TYR A 79 14.16 11.24 10.32
C TYR A 79 15.47 10.63 9.82
N ALA A 80 15.64 10.47 8.51
CA ALA A 80 16.89 10.00 7.93
C ALA A 80 18.05 10.97 8.22
N THR A 81 17.81 12.27 8.10
CA THR A 81 18.77 13.33 8.41
C THR A 81 19.14 13.33 9.89
N HIS A 82 18.16 13.23 10.78
CA HIS A 82 18.38 13.12 12.22
C HIS A 82 19.24 11.90 12.55
N LYS A 83 18.92 10.72 12.00
CA LYS A 83 19.73 9.50 12.19
C LYS A 83 21.16 9.67 11.67
N ALA A 84 21.36 10.34 10.53
CA ALA A 84 22.70 10.61 10.01
C ALA A 84 23.53 11.52 10.92
N HIS A 85 22.89 12.45 11.64
CA HIS A 85 23.59 13.37 12.55
C HIS A 85 23.76 12.83 13.97
N PHE A 86 22.78 12.07 14.48
CA PHE A 86 22.72 11.69 15.90
C PHE A 86 22.84 10.18 16.14
N GLY A 87 22.87 9.37 15.07
CA GLY A 87 22.88 7.91 15.17
C GLY A 87 21.50 7.32 15.44
N ASP A 88 21.48 6.03 15.78
CA ASP A 88 20.25 5.35 16.18
C ASP A 88 19.73 5.88 17.53
N PRO A 89 18.41 5.94 17.74
CA PRO A 89 17.86 6.25 19.06
C PRO A 89 18.39 5.26 20.10
N PRO A 90 18.56 5.69 21.37
CA PRO A 90 19.01 4.80 22.44
C PRO A 90 18.17 3.52 22.48
N ALA A 91 18.81 2.38 22.69
CA ALA A 91 18.10 1.12 22.88
C ALA A 91 17.12 1.24 24.05
N LYS A 92 15.91 0.71 23.87
CA LYS A 92 14.92 0.59 24.94
C LYS A 92 15.36 -0.41 26.00
#